data_AF-A0AAV4B0T3-F1
#
_entry.id   AF-A0AAV4B0T3-F1
#
_cell.length_a   1.000
_cell.length_b   1.000
_cell.length_c   1.000
_cell.angle_alpha   90.00
_cell.angle_beta   90.00
_cell.angle_gamma   90.00
#
_symmetry.space_group_name_H-M   'P 1'
#
loop_
_entity.id
_entity.type
_entity.pdbx_description
1 polymer ?
#
loop_
_entity_poly.entity_id
_entity_poly.type
_entity_poly.pdbx_seq_one_letter_code
_entity_poly.pdbx_strand_id
1 'polypeptide(L)'
;MPLANRTVLPSWLGRRSISEEDSTEENSLTAVSHNAVLGTIIQLASLVRHADDIFCDLAEECQLVFEKAESITHRIKALDKTVKQLDSTEVNIRKLLYFIAQNSVQ
;
A
#
# COMPACT_ATOMS: atom_id res chain seq x y z
N MET A 1 -36.56 -18.51 -42.97
CA MET A 1 -35.33 -19.29 -42.77
C MET A 1 -35.37 -19.85 -41.35
N PRO A 2 -35.29 -21.17 -41.13
CA PRO A 2 -35.32 -21.72 -39.77
C PRO A 2 -33.96 -21.46 -39.11
N LEU A 3 -33.98 -20.88 -37.90
CA LEU A 3 -32.77 -20.76 -37.09
C LEU A 3 -32.42 -22.15 -36.52
N ALA A 4 -31.15 -22.53 -36.59
CA ALA A 4 -30.68 -23.76 -35.98
C ALA A 4 -30.92 -23.71 -34.46
N ASN A 5 -31.63 -24.70 -33.92
CA ASN A 5 -31.77 -24.84 -32.48
C ASN A 5 -30.40 -25.21 -31.89
N ARG A 6 -29.81 -24.30 -31.11
CA ARG A 6 -28.55 -24.54 -30.40
C ARG A 6 -28.89 -24.75 -28.93
N THR A 7 -29.05 -26.01 -28.54
CA THR A 7 -29.20 -26.39 -27.13
C THR A 7 -27.81 -26.67 -26.56
N VAL A 8 -27.48 -26.05 -25.43
CA VAL A 8 -26.23 -26.32 -24.70
C VAL A 8 -26.60 -27.02 -23.39
N LEU A 9 -26.12 -28.26 -23.22
CA LEU A 9 -26.27 -29.04 -22.01
C LEU A 9 -25.23 -28.63 -20.95
N PRO A 10 -25.54 -28.79 -19.64
CA PRO A 10 -24.62 -28.44 -18.58
C PRO A 10 -23.27 -29.17 -18.68
N SER A 11 -23.25 -30.41 -19.19
CA SER A 11 -22.04 -31.19 -19.47
C SER A 11 -21.00 -30.47 -20.34
N TRP A 12 -21.42 -29.49 -21.16
CA TRP A 12 -20.52 -28.71 -22.04
C TRP A 12 -20.11 -27.35 -21.46
N LEU A 13 -20.60 -26.96 -20.29
CA LEU A 13 -20.28 -25.67 -19.66
C LEU A 13 -18.99 -25.72 -18.82
N GLY A 14 -18.58 -26.91 -18.39
CA GLY A 14 -17.38 -27.11 -17.58
C GLY A 14 -16.09 -27.15 -18.41
N ARG A 15 -14.98 -26.64 -17.84
CA ARG A 15 -13.64 -26.80 -18.45
C ARG A 15 -13.15 -28.25 -18.43
N ARG A 16 -13.62 -29.06 -17.47
CA ARG A 16 -13.30 -30.49 -17.35
C ARG A 16 -14.48 -31.31 -17.87
N SER A 17 -14.19 -32.35 -18.66
CA SER A 17 -15.19 -33.33 -19.07
C SER A 17 -15.68 -34.10 -17.86
N ILE A 18 -16.99 -34.25 -17.76
CA ILE A 18 -17.65 -35.12 -16.77
C ILE A 18 -17.60 -36.54 -17.33
N SER A 19 -17.39 -37.55 -16.48
CA SER A 19 -17.41 -38.95 -16.90
C SER A 19 -18.76 -39.28 -17.56
N GLU A 20 -18.76 -40.11 -18.60
CA GLU A 20 -20.00 -40.49 -19.29
C GLU A 20 -20.98 -41.19 -18.34
N GLU A 21 -20.48 -41.91 -17.33
CA GLU A 21 -21.26 -42.59 -16.28
C GLU A 21 -21.99 -41.60 -15.35
N ASP A 22 -21.46 -40.38 -15.18
CA ASP A 22 -22.03 -39.33 -14.32
C ASP A 22 -22.73 -38.22 -15.12
N SER A 23 -22.89 -38.41 -16.43
CA SER A 23 -23.33 -37.37 -17.38
C SER A 23 -24.84 -37.09 -17.40
N THR A 24 -25.61 -37.67 -16.47
CA THR A 24 -27.04 -37.32 -16.27
C THR A 24 -27.20 -35.82 -16.09
N GLU A 25 -28.28 -35.24 -16.63
CA GLU A 25 -28.51 -33.78 -16.62
C GLU A 25 -28.38 -33.16 -15.22
N GLU A 26 -28.99 -33.77 -14.19
CA GLU A 26 -28.93 -33.30 -12.79
C GLU A 26 -27.52 -33.35 -12.18
N ASN A 27 -26.80 -34.45 -12.41
CA ASN A 27 -25.43 -34.63 -11.90
C ASN A 27 -24.48 -33.66 -12.59
N SER A 28 -24.63 -33.48 -13.90
CA SER A 28 -23.80 -32.57 -14.68
C SER A 28 -23.98 -31.11 -14.25
N LEU A 29 -25.22 -30.68 -13.99
CA LEU A 29 -25.52 -29.35 -13.48
C LEU A 29 -24.93 -29.11 -12.09
N THR A 30 -25.09 -30.09 -11.19
CA THR A 30 -24.53 -30.03 -9.83
C THR A 30 -23.01 -29.93 -9.86
N ALA A 31 -22.36 -30.76 -10.69
CA ALA A 31 -20.91 -30.76 -10.85
C ALA A 31 -20.38 -29.43 -11.40
N VAL A 32 -21.02 -28.87 -12.42
CA VAL A 32 -20.62 -27.55 -12.96
C VAL A 32 -20.82 -26.45 -11.94
N SER A 33 -21.93 -26.47 -11.19
CA SER A 33 -22.21 -25.49 -10.14
C SER A 33 -21.18 -25.53 -9.02
N HIS A 34 -20.83 -26.73 -8.53
CA HIS A 34 -19.78 -26.90 -7.53
C HIS A 34 -18.41 -26.45 -8.03
N ASN A 35 -18.07 -26.78 -9.28
CA ASN A 35 -16.82 -26.31 -9.89
C ASN A 35 -16.78 -24.78 -10.02
N ALA A 36 -17.90 -24.15 -10.33
CA ALA A 36 -18.01 -22.69 -10.38
C ALA A 36 -17.77 -22.09 -8.98
N VAL A 37 -18.42 -22.61 -7.94
CA VAL A 37 -18.24 -22.16 -6.55
C VAL A 37 -16.80 -22.38 -6.06
N LEU A 38 -16.20 -23.53 -6.36
CA LEU A 38 -14.80 -23.78 -6.00
C LEU A 38 -13.87 -22.80 -6.72
N GLY A 39 -14.14 -22.53 -8.00
CA GLY A 39 -13.41 -21.56 -8.79
C GLY A 39 -13.49 -20.15 -8.21
N THR A 40 -14.68 -19.70 -7.80
CA THR A 40 -14.84 -18.38 -7.17
C THR A 40 -14.12 -18.30 -5.83
N ILE A 41 -14.16 -19.35 -5.01
CA ILE A 41 -13.41 -19.40 -3.74
C ILE A 41 -11.90 -19.27 -3.97
N ILE A 42 -11.35 -20.00 -4.95
CA ILE A 42 -9.91 -19.92 -5.28
C ILE A 42 -9.53 -18.53 -5.80
N GLN A 43 -10.39 -17.93 -6.64
CA GLN A 43 -10.18 -16.57 -7.14
C GLN A 43 -10.20 -15.55 -6.00
N LEU A 44 -11.16 -15.66 -5.07
CA LEU A 44 -11.23 -14.80 -3.89
C LEU A 44 -10.02 -14.99 -2.98
N ALA A 45 -9.57 -16.23 -2.74
CA ALA A 45 -8.36 -16.48 -1.95
C ALA A 45 -7.12 -15.84 -2.59
N SER A 46 -6.99 -15.93 -3.93
CA SER A 46 -5.90 -15.29 -4.67
C SER A 46 -5.98 -13.76 -4.57
N LEU A 47 -7.19 -13.19 -4.64
CA LEU A 47 -7.42 -11.76 -4.49
C LEU A 47 -7.05 -11.28 -3.08
N VAL A 48 -7.44 -12.02 -2.03
CA VAL A 48 -7.09 -11.69 -0.65
C VAL A 48 -5.57 -11.70 -0.46
N ARG A 49 -4.87 -12.71 -0.99
CA ARG A 49 -3.41 -12.76 -0.90
C ARG A 49 -2.75 -11.57 -1.60
N HIS A 50 -3.26 -11.20 -2.77
CA HIS A 50 -2.73 -10.03 -3.48
C HIS A 50 -3.02 -8.71 -2.74
N ALA A 51 -4.19 -8.59 -2.11
CA ALA A 51 -4.50 -7.43 -1.29
C ALA A 51 -3.59 -7.33 -0.07
N ASP A 52 -3.28 -8.45 0.58
CA ASP A 52 -2.34 -8.53 1.71
C ASP A 52 -0.95 -8.04 1.30
N ASP A 53 -0.42 -8.54 0.17
CA ASP A 53 0.87 -8.10 -0.37
C ASP A 53 0.90 -6.56 -0.57
N ILE A 54 -0.15 -5.98 -1.19
CA ILE A 54 -0.25 -4.53 -1.41
C ILE A 54 -0.30 -3.75 -0.09
N PHE A 55 -1.06 -4.23 0.89
CA PHE A 55 -1.19 -3.55 2.17
C PHE A 55 0.08 -3.65 3.02
N CYS A 56 0.83 -4.76 2.93
CA CYS A 56 2.15 -4.90 3.53
C CYS A 56 3.13 -3.88 2.94
N ASP A 57 3.26 -3.84 1.61
CA ASP A 57 4.14 -2.89 0.93
C ASP A 57 3.78 -1.43 1.27
N LEU A 58 2.48 -1.11 1.30
CA LEU A 58 2.01 0.22 1.68
C LEU A 58 2.33 0.55 3.14
N ALA A 59 2.17 -0.41 4.05
CA ALA A 59 2.46 -0.19 5.46
C ALA A 59 3.96 0.09 5.69
N GLU A 60 4.84 -0.63 4.99
CA GLU A 60 6.28 -0.40 5.03
C GLU A 60 6.64 1.00 4.54
N GLU A 61 6.11 1.43 3.40
CA GLU A 61 6.35 2.78 2.87
C GLU A 61 5.78 3.87 3.80
N CYS A 62 4.59 3.67 4.36
CA CYS A 62 4.02 4.59 5.34
C CYS A 62 4.89 4.70 6.59
N GLN A 63 5.47 3.60 7.07
CA GLN A 63 6.38 3.60 8.20
C GLN A 63 7.65 4.42 7.91
N LEU A 64 8.25 4.25 6.72
CA LEU A 64 9.40 5.05 6.29
C LEU A 64 9.07 6.56 6.22
N VAL A 65 7.89 6.90 5.72
CA VAL A 65 7.41 8.29 5.70
C VAL A 65 7.22 8.83 7.11
N PHE A 66 6.67 8.03 8.01
CA PHE A 66 6.46 8.41 9.41
C PHE A 66 7.79 8.72 10.12
N GLU A 67 8.77 7.84 10.00
CA GLU A 67 10.11 8.03 10.59
C GLU A 67 10.80 9.30 10.06
N LYS A 68 10.70 9.55 8.76
CA LYS A 68 11.22 10.80 8.15
C LYS A 68 10.49 12.02 8.69
N ALA A 69 9.16 11.97 8.80
CA ALA A 69 8.36 13.07 9.32
C ALA A 69 8.68 13.36 10.79
N GLU A 70 8.91 12.32 11.60
CA GLU A 70 9.32 12.46 13.00
C GLU A 70 10.69 13.13 13.12
N SER A 71 11.68 12.68 12.33
CA SER A 71 13.01 13.29 12.26
C SER A 71 12.95 14.77 11.88
N ILE A 72 12.16 15.12 10.85
CA ILE A 72 11.95 16.52 10.44
C ILE A 72 11.28 17.31 11.58
N THR A 73 10.27 16.74 12.24
CA THR A 73 9.59 17.38 13.36
C THR A 73 10.56 17.69 14.50
N HIS A 74 11.47 16.78 14.83
CA HIS A 74 12.51 17.03 15.82
C HIS A 74 13.45 18.16 15.41
N ARG A 75 13.88 18.19 14.15
CA ARG A 75 14.74 19.27 13.62
C ARG A 75 14.04 20.62 13.64
N ILE A 76 12.74 20.68 13.30
CA ILE A 76 11.94 21.89 13.38
C ILE A 76 11.84 22.39 14.83
N LYS A 77 11.59 21.49 15.78
CA LYS A 77 11.54 21.86 17.22
C LYS A 77 12.87 22.41 17.72
N ALA A 78 13.98 21.79 17.33
CA ALA A 78 15.31 22.28 17.67
C ALA A 78 15.57 23.67 17.07
N LEU A 79 15.22 23.85 15.79
CA LEU A 79 15.33 25.13 15.09
C LEU A 79 14.48 26.21 15.77
N ASP A 80 13.21 25.94 16.08
CA ASP A 80 12.32 26.88 16.76
C ASP A 80 12.88 27.32 18.11
N LYS A 81 13.44 26.39 18.89
CA LYS A 81 14.14 26.72 20.14
C LYS A 81 15.34 27.64 19.90
N THR A 82 16.18 27.34 18.92
CA THR A 82 17.34 28.19 18.60
C THR A 82 16.93 29.57 18.12
N VAL A 83 15.89 29.67 17.28
CA VAL A 83 15.37 30.95 16.78
C VAL A 83 14.82 31.80 17.91
N LYS A 84 14.08 31.21 18.85
CA LYS A 84 13.58 31.91 20.05
C LYS A 84 14.68 32.39 20.98
N GLN A 85 15.85 31.75 20.97
CA GLN A 85 17.01 32.13 21.78
C GLN A 85 17.91 33.18 21.12
N LEU A 86 17.71 33.48 19.83
CA LEU A 86 18.48 34.51 19.14
C LEU A 86 17.99 35.89 19.59
N ASP A 87 18.77 36.54 20.45
CA ASP A 87 18.60 37.94 20.83
C ASP A 87 19.48 38.83 19.94
N SER A 88 18.86 39.63 19.06
CA SER A 88 19.56 40.56 18.16
C SER A 88 20.19 41.75 18.89
N THR A 89 19.83 41.96 20.16
CA THR A 89 20.37 43.01 21.03
C THR A 89 21.60 42.55 21.83
N GLU A 90 21.80 41.24 21.99
CA GLU A 90 22.91 40.67 22.77
C GLU A 90 24.23 40.58 21.96
N VAL A 91 24.15 40.59 20.61
CA VAL A 91 25.32 40.83 19.75
C VAL A 91 25.75 42.30 19.93
N ASN A 92 26.45 42.52 21.03
CA ASN A 92 26.98 43.80 21.42
C ASN A 92 28.07 44.17 20.41
N ILE A 93 27.73 45.04 19.46
CA ILE A 93 28.70 45.79 18.64
C ILE A 93 29.78 46.40 19.55
N ARG A 94 29.43 46.74 20.80
CA ARG A 94 30.37 47.18 21.85
C ARG A 94 31.40 46.12 22.26
N LYS A 95 31.05 44.83 22.39
CA LYS A 95 32.00 43.75 22.70
C LYS A 95 32.95 43.50 21.52
N LEU A 96 32.44 43.60 20.29
CA LEU A 96 33.24 43.47 19.08
C LEU A 96 34.22 44.65 18.93
N LEU A 97 33.77 45.88 19.22
CA LEU A 97 34.62 47.07 19.28
C LEU A 97 35.66 47.01 20.40
N TYR A 98 35.30 46.48 21.59
CA TYR A 98 36.27 46.29 22.69
C TYR A 98 37.33 45.25 22.33
N PHE A 99 36.93 44.16 21.66
CA PHE A 99 37.84 43.11 21.22
C PHE A 99 38.77 43.58 20.09
N ILE A 100 38.28 44.39 19.16
CA ILE A 100 39.10 45.01 18.11
C ILE A 100 40.06 46.04 18.72
N ALA A 101 39.59 46.86 19.67
CA ALA A 101 40.42 47.86 20.35
C ALA A 101 41.52 47.25 21.23
N GLN A 102 41.28 46.08 21.85
CA GLN A 102 42.32 45.36 22.62
C GLN A 102 43.35 44.67 21.74
N ASN A 103 42.99 44.20 20.54
CA ASN A 103 43.91 43.56 19.61
C ASN A 103 44.65 44.54 18.69
N SER A 104 44.31 45.83 18.70
CA SER A 104 45.03 46.88 17.94
C SER A 104 46.14 47.59 18.73
N VAL A 105 46.45 47.14 19.96
CA VAL A 105 47.47 47.74 20.86
C VAL A 105 48.67 46.81 21.07
N GLN A 106 48.75 45.68 20.36
CA GLN A 106 49.99 44.90 20.17
C GLN A 106 50.55 45.15 18.77
#